data_AF-A0A1T5C064-F1
#
_entry.id   AF-A0A1T5C064-F1
#
_cell.length_a   1.000
_cell.length_b   1.000
_cell.length_c   1.000
_cell.angle_alpha   90.00
_cell.angle_beta   90.00
_cell.angle_gamma   90.00
#
_symmetry.space_group_name_H-M   'P 1'
#
loop_
_entity.id
_entity.type
_entity.pdbx_description
1 polymer ?
#
loop_
_entity_poly.entity_id
_entity_poly.type
_entity_poly.pdbx_seq_one_letter_code
_entity_poly.pdbx_strand_id
1 'polypeptide(L)'
;MTNPVVEALIVSSEALIAALDTHDIDAIEAALPALARSVEALDTLDRRTLSPELRARLEEAMRIADGARARVRYLVDRTRQRIDLLAMAAGRFDCTPATYGRPDR
;
A
#
# COMPACT_ATOMS: atom_id res chain seq x y z
N MET A 1 -17.19 -1.58 -21.15
CA MET A 1 -16.66 -2.95 -20.93
C MET A 1 -15.61 -2.88 -19.85
N THR A 2 -15.72 -3.72 -18.81
CA THR A 2 -14.74 -3.79 -17.71
C THR A 2 -13.47 -4.47 -18.19
N ASN A 3 -12.31 -3.87 -17.97
CA ASN A 3 -11.02 -4.47 -18.30
C ASN A 3 -10.56 -5.32 -17.10
N PRO A 4 -10.27 -6.62 -17.28
CA PRO A 4 -9.94 -7.52 -16.18
C PRO A 4 -8.68 -7.12 -15.43
N VAL A 5 -7.71 -6.48 -16.10
CA VAL A 5 -6.47 -6.01 -15.47
C VAL A 5 -6.76 -4.86 -14.50
N VAL A 6 -7.54 -3.88 -14.94
CA VAL A 6 -7.91 -2.74 -14.10
C VAL A 6 -8.78 -3.18 -12.92
N GLU A 7 -9.69 -4.13 -13.15
CA GLU A 7 -10.52 -4.67 -12.07
C GLU A 7 -9.68 -5.46 -11.04
N ALA A 8 -8.69 -6.24 -11.48
CA ALA A 8 -7.77 -6.91 -10.58
C ALA A 8 -6.96 -5.92 -9.72
N LEU A 9 -6.55 -4.77 -10.27
CA LEU A 9 -5.88 -3.71 -9.51
C LEU A 9 -6.79 -3.14 -8.41
N ILE A 10 -8.05 -2.89 -8.74
CA ILE A 10 -9.03 -2.37 -7.78
C ILE A 10 -9.25 -3.36 -6.64
N VAL A 11 -9.60 -4.60 -6.97
CA VAL A 11 -9.88 -5.65 -5.98
C VAL A 11 -8.67 -5.90 -5.07
N SER A 12 -7.47 -5.97 -5.64
CA SER A 12 -6.24 -6.15 -4.84
C SER A 12 -5.93 -4.94 -3.95
N SER A 13 -6.21 -3.72 -4.42
CA SER A 13 -6.03 -2.50 -3.61
C SER A 13 -7.04 -2.40 -2.47
N GLU A 14 -8.31 -2.76 -2.72
CA GLU A 14 -9.36 -2.81 -1.70
C GLU A 14 -9.07 -3.87 -0.64
N ALA A 15 -8.60 -5.06 -1.05
CA ALA A 15 -8.19 -6.11 -0.13
C ALA A 15 -7.04 -5.65 0.79
N LEU A 16 -6.05 -4.95 0.23
CA LEU A 16 -4.96 -4.37 1.03
C LEU A 16 -5.48 -3.31 2.00
N ILE A 17 -6.39 -2.43 1.56
CA ILE A 17 -7.02 -1.43 2.44
C ILE A 17 -7.73 -2.11 3.61
N ALA A 18 -8.54 -3.15 3.34
CA ALA A 18 -9.27 -3.87 4.37
C ALA A 18 -8.31 -4.50 5.41
N ALA A 19 -7.23 -5.13 4.94
CA ALA A 19 -6.21 -5.72 5.80
C ALA A 19 -5.47 -4.66 6.65
N LEU A 20 -5.17 -3.50 6.06
CA LEU A 20 -4.55 -2.37 6.78
C LEU A 20 -5.49 -1.79 7.84
N ASP A 21 -6.79 -1.67 7.55
CA ASP A 21 -7.77 -1.13 8.48
C ASP A 21 -7.98 -2.07 9.70
N THR A 22 -7.89 -3.39 9.51
CA THR A 22 -7.95 -4.38 10.60
C THR A 22 -6.61 -4.63 11.32
N HIS A 23 -5.50 -4.08 10.80
CA HIS A 23 -4.14 -4.32 11.30
C HIS A 23 -3.75 -5.81 11.29
N ASP A 24 -4.32 -6.58 10.37
CA ASP A 24 -4.09 -8.02 10.23
C ASP A 24 -2.82 -8.25 9.37
N ILE A 25 -1.72 -8.63 10.03
CA ILE A 25 -0.42 -8.81 9.39
C ILE A 25 -0.47 -9.93 8.35
N ASP A 26 -1.12 -11.04 8.67
CA ASP A 26 -1.21 -12.20 7.76
C ASP A 26 -2.03 -11.84 6.52
N ALA A 27 -3.12 -11.09 6.70
CA ALA A 27 -3.92 -10.60 5.57
C ALA A 27 -3.16 -9.57 4.72
N ILE A 28 -2.35 -8.70 5.32
CA ILE A 28 -1.48 -7.75 4.59
C ILE A 28 -0.45 -8.53 3.76
N GLU A 29 0.24 -9.50 4.36
CA GLU A 29 1.22 -10.34 3.67
C GLU A 29 0.59 -11.13 2.52
N ALA A 30 -0.65 -11.60 2.68
CA ALA A 30 -1.39 -12.29 1.62
C ALA A 30 -1.85 -11.34 0.49
N ALA A 31 -2.21 -10.09 0.80
CA ALA A 31 -2.70 -9.11 -0.17
C ALA A 31 -1.58 -8.52 -1.04
N LEU A 32 -0.37 -8.34 -0.49
CA LEU A 32 0.75 -7.70 -1.18
C LEU A 32 1.15 -8.40 -2.50
N PRO A 33 1.31 -9.74 -2.58
CA PRO A 33 1.59 -10.44 -3.84
C PRO A 33 0.49 -10.28 -4.88
N ALA A 34 -0.78 -10.20 -4.46
CA ALA A 34 -1.90 -10.00 -5.38
C ALA A 34 -1.86 -8.59 -6.00
N LEU A 35 -1.53 -7.57 -5.20
CA LEU A 35 -1.33 -6.20 -5.67
C LEU A 35 -0.11 -6.08 -6.59
N ALA A 36 1.00 -6.74 -6.26
CA ALA A 36 2.19 -6.73 -7.12
C ALA A 36 1.88 -7.29 -8.53
N ARG A 37 1.22 -8.45 -8.59
CA ARG A 37 0.81 -9.07 -9.87
C ARG A 37 -0.16 -8.21 -10.66
N SER A 38 -1.10 -7.51 -10.00
CA SER A 38 -2.07 -6.66 -10.70
C SER A 38 -1.40 -5.41 -11.28
N VAL A 39 -0.42 -4.84 -10.59
CA VAL A 39 0.41 -3.74 -11.09
C VAL A 39 1.27 -4.18 -12.28
N GLU A 40 1.94 -5.33 -12.19
CA GLU A 40 2.72 -5.88 -13.31
C GLU A 40 1.84 -6.13 -14.55
N ALA A 41 0.61 -6.59 -14.36
CA ALA A 41 -0.32 -6.82 -15.45
C ALA A 41 -0.72 -5.52 -16.17
N LEU A 42 -0.58 -4.34 -15.57
CA LEU A 42 -0.84 -3.06 -16.25
C LEU A 42 0.10 -2.81 -17.42
N ASP A 43 1.30 -3.39 -17.42
CA ASP A 43 2.24 -3.28 -18.54
C ASP A 43 1.72 -3.96 -19.81
N THR A 44 0.74 -4.85 -19.68
CA THR A 44 0.07 -5.49 -20.82
C THR A 44 -0.96 -4.58 -21.51
N LEU A 45 -1.31 -3.44 -20.89
CA LEU A 45 -2.26 -2.49 -21.47
C LEU A 45 -1.57 -1.62 -22.52
N ASP A 46 -2.03 -1.72 -23.77
CA ASP A 46 -1.63 -0.76 -24.80
C ASP A 46 -2.27 0.61 -24.52
N ARG A 47 -1.40 1.55 -24.13
CA ARG A 47 -1.77 2.93 -23.80
C ARG A 47 -2.36 3.69 -24.99
N ARG A 48 -2.07 3.26 -26.22
CA ARG A 48 -2.55 3.92 -27.45
C ARG A 48 -4.01 3.59 -27.77
N THR A 49 -4.53 2.49 -27.22
CA THR A 49 -5.90 2.01 -27.48
C THR A 49 -6.84 2.17 -26.28
N LEU A 50 -6.46 2.95 -25.27
CA LEU A 50 -7.30 3.18 -24.10
C LEU A 50 -8.53 4.02 -24.46
N SER A 51 -9.72 3.43 -24.32
CA SER A 51 -10.97 4.20 -24.44
C SER A 51 -11.11 5.19 -23.27
N PRO A 52 -11.89 6.27 -23.43
CA PRO A 52 -12.15 7.23 -22.36
C PRO A 52 -12.70 6.59 -21.08
N GLU A 53 -13.57 5.59 -21.22
CA GLU A 53 -14.18 4.86 -20.09
C GLU A 53 -13.14 4.04 -19.34
N LEU A 54 -12.23 3.38 -20.06
CA LEU A 54 -11.16 2.61 -19.45
C LEU A 54 -10.17 3.51 -18.73
N ARG A 55 -9.90 4.71 -19.26
CA ARG A 55 -9.08 5.73 -18.60
C ARG A 55 -9.72 6.19 -17.30
N ALA A 56 -11.00 6.52 -17.29
CA ALA A 56 -11.72 6.91 -16.08
C ALA A 56 -11.68 5.78 -15.01
N ARG A 57 -11.78 4.52 -15.44
CA ARG A 57 -11.68 3.37 -14.53
C ARG A 57 -10.27 3.18 -13.96
N LEU A 58 -9.23 3.43 -14.77
CA LEU A 58 -7.84 3.43 -14.31
C LEU A 58 -7.60 4.54 -13.28
N GLU A 59 -8.14 5.73 -13.51
CA GLU A 59 -8.05 6.87 -12.57
C GLU A 59 -8.73 6.54 -11.23
N GLU A 60 -9.87 5.85 -11.23
CA GLU A 60 -10.48 5.32 -10.01
C GLU A 60 -9.55 4.33 -9.32
N ALA A 61 -9.00 3.36 -10.05
CA ALA A 61 -8.10 2.37 -9.48
C ALA A 61 -6.85 3.01 -8.83
N MET A 62 -6.31 4.06 -9.45
CA MET A 62 -5.21 4.84 -8.90
C MET A 62 -5.61 5.55 -7.60
N ARG A 63 -6.82 6.14 -7.52
CA ARG A 63 -7.32 6.77 -6.28
C ARG A 63 -7.42 5.78 -5.13
N ILE A 64 -7.87 4.55 -5.40
CA ILE A 64 -7.94 3.49 -4.39
C ILE A 64 -6.54 3.09 -3.94
N ALA A 65 -5.61 2.88 -4.87
CA ALA A 65 -4.22 2.55 -4.56
C ALA A 65 -3.54 3.65 -3.72
N ASP A 66 -3.79 4.92 -4.00
CA ASP A 66 -3.31 6.05 -3.19
C ASP A 66 -3.92 6.03 -1.78
N GLY A 67 -5.18 5.60 -1.65
CA GLY A 67 -5.84 5.36 -0.35
C GLY A 67 -5.15 4.29 0.49
N ALA A 68 -4.62 3.23 -0.13
CA ALA A 68 -3.80 2.22 0.54
C ALA A 68 -2.46 2.80 0.99
N ARG A 69 -1.79 3.58 0.11
CA ARG A 69 -0.52 4.26 0.42
C ARG A 69 -0.65 5.21 1.61
N ALA A 70 -1.73 5.97 1.68
CA ALA A 70 -1.99 6.88 2.79
C ALA A 70 -2.11 6.15 4.14
N ARG A 71 -2.79 5.00 4.18
CA ARG A 71 -2.92 4.16 5.38
C ARG A 71 -1.58 3.61 5.85
N VAL A 72 -0.77 3.09 4.94
CA VAL A 72 0.58 2.61 5.26
C VAL A 72 1.41 3.74 5.89
N ARG A 73 1.38 4.94 5.30
CA ARG A 73 2.11 6.10 5.84
C ARG A 73 1.63 6.44 7.25
N TYR A 74 0.32 6.50 7.46
CA TYR A 74 -0.26 6.74 8.77
C TYR A 74 0.18 5.69 9.81
N LEU A 75 0.15 4.41 9.47
CA LEU A 75 0.55 3.33 10.37
C LEU A 75 2.04 3.40 10.73
N VAL A 76 2.89 3.72 9.75
CA VAL A 76 4.33 3.94 9.98
C VAL A 76 4.54 5.11 10.93
N ASP A 77 3.89 6.24 10.69
CA ASP A 77 4.02 7.44 11.52
C ASP A 77 3.53 7.19 12.95
N ARG A 78 2.39 6.51 13.11
CA ARG A 78 1.86 6.08 14.42
C ARG A 78 2.82 5.14 15.15
N THR A 79 3.45 4.22 14.43
CA THR A 79 4.40 3.25 15.00
C THR A 79 5.67 3.94 15.48
N ARG A 80 6.21 4.87 14.68
CA ARG A 80 7.36 5.72 15.07
C ARG A 80 7.06 6.50 16.34
N GLN A 81 5.94 7.21 16.37
CA GLN A 81 5.52 7.98 17.54
C GLN A 81 5.45 7.11 18.81
N ARG A 82 4.92 5.89 18.70
CA ARG A 82 4.84 4.97 19.84
C ARG A 82 6.20 4.49 20.31
N ILE A 83 7.14 4.22 19.39
CA ILE A 83 8.52 3.85 19.73
C ILE A 83 9.22 5.02 20.44
N ASP A 84 9.06 6.24 19.94
CA ASP A 84 9.66 7.45 20.53
C ASP A 84 9.17 7.67 21.97
N LEU A 85 7.87 7.52 22.21
CA LEU A 85 7.29 7.60 23.56
C LEU A 85 7.84 6.52 24.51
N LEU A 86 8.03 5.30 24.02
CA LEU A 86 8.63 4.21 24.81
C LEU A 86 10.11 4.47 25.11
N ALA A 87 10.87 5.02 24.16
CA ALA A 87 12.27 5.39 24.35
C ALA A 87 12.41 6.49 25.42
N MET A 88 11.55 7.51 25.37
CA MET A 88 11.46 8.57 26.39
C MET A 88 11.14 7.98 27.77
N ALA A 89 10.14 7.10 27.87
CA ALA A 89 9.75 6.48 29.14
C ALA A 89 10.85 5.57 29.71
N ALA A 90 11.64 4.92 28.87
CA ALA A 90 12.76 4.06 29.27
C ALA A 90 14.03 4.84 29.66
N GLY A 91 14.02 6.18 29.61
CA GLY A 91 15.19 7.02 29.90
C GLY A 91 16.34 6.84 28.90
N ARG A 92 16.10 6.18 27.77
CA ARG A 92 17.10 5.99 26.70
C ARG A 92 17.03 7.21 25.78
N PHE A 93 17.74 8.27 26.14
CA PHE A 93 17.96 9.45 25.28
C PHE A 93 19.01 9.17 24.21
N ASP A 94 18.83 8.12 23.43
CA ASP A 94 19.52 7.98 22.16
C ASP A 94 18.49 8.27 21.07
N CYS A 95 18.32 9.57 20.79
CA CYS A 95 17.34 10.12 19.83
C CYS A 95 17.71 9.81 18.37
N THR A 96 18.61 8.86 18.14
CA THR A 96 18.81 8.29 16.82
C THR A 96 17.45 7.71 16.42
N PRO A 97 16.79 8.25 15.38
CA PRO A 97 15.53 7.70 14.93
C PRO A 97 15.78 6.21 14.72
N ALA A 98 15.01 5.36 15.39
CA ALA A 98 14.96 3.94 15.08
C ALA A 98 14.36 3.82 13.67
N THR A 99 15.16 4.23 12.69
CA THR A 99 14.94 4.00 11.29
C THR A 99 14.93 2.49 11.23
N TYR A 100 13.83 1.91 10.75
CA TYR A 100 13.82 0.53 10.29
C TYR A 100 14.82 0.48 9.12
N GLY A 101 16.11 0.43 9.46
CA GLY A 101 17.19 0.17 8.57
C GLY A 101 17.03 -1.29 8.21
N ARG A 102 16.79 -1.54 6.93
CA ARG A 102 16.98 -2.88 6.37
C ARG A 102 18.43 -3.25 6.71
N PRO A 103 18.71 -4.38 7.36
CA PRO A 103 20.10 -4.77 7.59
C PRO A 103 20.75 -4.86 6.22
N ASP A 104 21.78 -4.03 6.02
CA ASP A 104 22.59 -4.06 4.82
C ASP A 104 23.13 -5.48 4.68
N ARG A 105 22.91 -6.07 3.50
CA ARG A 105 23.38 -7.40 3.15
C ARG A 105 24.90 -7.46 3.12
#